data_AF-A0A524P8M5-F1
#
_entry.id   AF-A0A524P8M5-F1
#
_cell.length_a   1.000
_cell.length_b   1.000
_cell.length_c   1.000
_cell.angle_alpha   90.00
_cell.angle_beta   90.00
_cell.angle_gamma   90.00
#
_symmetry.space_group_name_H-M   'P 1'
#
loop_
_entity.id
_entity.type
_entity.pdbx_description
1 polymer ?
#
loop_
_entity_poly.entity_id
_entity_poly.type
_entity_poly.pdbx_seq_one_letter_code
_entity_poly.pdbx_strand_id
1 'polypeptide(L)'
;MENERDKPRVRFSLRWKIIMPFMLLALVLGLGVVFLVNRQFSQADEVRFLRQLRDGGQQAADEIVRVEDRLLEVQRTIANTQGVPEALALLQAERLRSLILQTVVNTDTDVAVILDREGT
;
A
#
# COMPACT_ATOMS: atom_id res chain seq x y z
N MET A 1 -58.42 -4.22 -68.71
CA MET A 1 -57.21 -4.76 -69.36
C MET A 1 -56.13 -3.69 -69.24
N GLU A 2 -55.63 -3.47 -68.02
CA GLU A 2 -54.44 -4.14 -67.47
C GLU A 2 -53.16 -3.46 -67.98
N ASN A 3 -52.44 -2.76 -67.11
CA ASN A 3 -51.12 -3.21 -66.65
C ASN A 3 -50.44 -2.09 -65.84
N GLU A 4 -50.62 -2.16 -64.51
CA GLU A 4 -49.76 -1.50 -63.52
C GLU A 4 -48.34 -2.08 -63.64
N ARG A 5 -47.46 -1.38 -64.35
CA ARG A 5 -46.05 -1.77 -64.46
C ARG A 5 -45.33 -1.50 -63.14
N ASP A 6 -45.25 -2.56 -62.36
CA ASP A 6 -44.26 -2.96 -61.36
C ASP A 6 -43.03 -2.03 -61.24
N LYS A 7 -42.95 -1.32 -60.12
CA LYS A 7 -41.77 -0.51 -59.75
C LYS A 7 -40.73 -1.44 -59.14
N PRO A 8 -39.46 -1.43 -59.63
CA PRO A 8 -38.44 -2.34 -59.15
C PRO A 8 -38.19 -2.12 -57.65
N ARG A 9 -38.39 -3.18 -56.85
CA ARG A 9 -38.10 -3.18 -55.42
C ARG A 9 -36.59 -3.13 -55.22
N VAL A 10 -36.07 -1.92 -55.01
CA VAL A 10 -34.64 -1.71 -54.73
C VAL A 10 -34.32 -2.32 -53.36
N ARG A 11 -33.67 -3.50 -53.36
CA ARG A 11 -33.34 -4.27 -52.12
C ARG A 11 -32.42 -3.53 -51.15
N PHE A 12 -31.74 -2.49 -51.60
CA PHE A 12 -30.90 -1.62 -50.76
C PHE A 12 -31.19 -0.16 -51.08
N SER A 13 -31.66 0.58 -50.09
CA SER A 13 -31.80 2.04 -50.19
C SER A 13 -30.44 2.66 -50.54
N LEU A 14 -30.41 3.56 -51.54
CA LEU A 14 -29.22 4.32 -51.95
C LEU A 14 -28.56 5.02 -50.75
N ARG A 15 -29.37 5.44 -49.76
CA ARG A 15 -28.90 6.04 -48.50
C ARG A 15 -27.98 5.10 -47.72
N TRP A 16 -28.29 3.80 -47.69
CA TRP A 16 -27.50 2.82 -46.94
C TRP A 16 -26.13 2.57 -47.58
N LYS A 17 -26.03 2.58 -48.91
CA LYS A 17 -24.74 2.49 -49.61
C LYS A 17 -23.82 3.69 -49.32
N ILE A 18 -24.39 4.86 -49.06
CA ILE A 18 -23.62 6.08 -48.75
C ILE A 18 -23.24 6.13 -47.27
N ILE A 19 -24.13 5.75 -46.35
CA ILE A 19 -23.92 5.88 -44.89
C ILE A 19 -23.01 4.76 -44.34
N MET A 20 -23.12 3.53 -44.85
CA MET A 20 -22.35 2.37 -44.39
C MET A 20 -20.82 2.59 -44.30
N PRO A 21 -20.13 3.14 -45.31
CA PRO A 21 -18.67 3.36 -45.21
C PRO A 21 -18.30 4.32 -44.09
N PHE A 22 -19.09 5.38 -43.86
CA PHE A 22 -18.84 6.33 -42.77
C PHE A 22 -19.12 5.71 -41.40
N MET A 23 -20.17 4.88 -41.28
CA MET A 23 -20.43 4.13 -40.05
C MET A 23 -19.29 3.16 -39.72
N LEU A 24 -18.77 2.46 -40.74
CA LEU A 24 -17.63 1.56 -40.56
C LEU A 24 -16.38 2.34 -40.12
N LEU A 25 -16.14 3.50 -40.73
CA LEU A 25 -15.02 4.36 -40.36
C LEU A 25 -15.15 4.87 -38.91
N ALA A 26 -16.34 5.33 -38.52
CA ALA A 26 -16.64 5.74 -37.16
C ALA A 26 -16.47 4.59 -36.15
N LEU A 27 -16.89 3.37 -36.53
CA LEU A 27 -16.73 2.18 -35.69
C LEU A 27 -15.25 1.83 -35.48
N VAL A 28 -14.46 1.79 -36.56
CA VAL A 28 -13.02 1.52 -36.49
C VAL A 28 -12.30 2.57 -35.65
N LEU A 29 -12.67 3.84 -35.82
CA LEU A 29 -12.07 4.94 -35.09
C LEU A 29 -12.42 4.86 -33.60
N GLY A 30 -13.68 4.58 -33.26
CA GLY A 30 -14.12 4.36 -31.88
C GLY A 30 -13.39 3.18 -31.21
N LEU A 31 -13.27 2.05 -31.91
CA LEU A 31 -12.50 0.89 -31.42
C LEU A 31 -11.02 1.22 -31.21
N GLY A 32 -10.41 2.00 -32.12
CA GLY A 32 -9.03 2.46 -31.98
C GLY A 32 -8.82 3.33 -30.74
N VAL A 33 -9.74 4.25 -30.46
CA VAL A 33 -9.70 5.09 -29.25
C VAL A 33 -9.80 4.23 -27.99
N VAL A 34 -10.79 3.33 -27.91
CA VAL A 34 -10.97 2.44 -26.76
C VAL A 34 -9.73 1.58 -26.53
N PHE A 35 -9.16 1.02 -27.60
CA PHE A 35 -7.94 0.21 -27.53
C PHE A 35 -6.75 1.00 -26.99
N LEU A 36 -6.53 2.22 -27.49
CA LEU A 36 -5.42 3.06 -27.06
C LEU A 36 -5.54 3.44 -25.59
N VAL A 37 -6.73 3.84 -25.16
CA VAL A 37 -7.02 4.21 -23.77
C VAL A 37 -6.80 3.01 -22.84
N ASN A 38 -7.34 1.83 -23.18
CA ASN A 38 -7.20 0.63 -22.37
C ASN A 38 -5.72 0.22 -22.20
N ARG A 39 -4.93 0.29 -23.29
CA ARG A 39 -3.49 0.00 -23.25
C ARG A 39 -2.72 0.94 -22.32
N GLN A 40 -3.06 2.23 -22.33
CA GLN A 40 -2.40 3.24 -21.48
C GLN A 40 -2.67 2.98 -19.99
N PHE A 41 -3.91 2.62 -19.64
CA PHE A 41 -4.26 2.30 -18.25
C PHE A 41 -3.59 1.01 -17.76
N SER A 42 -3.55 -0.05 -18.57
CA SER A 42 -2.92 -1.32 -18.15
C SER A 42 -1.45 -1.18 -17.78
N GLN A 43 -0.69 -0.36 -18.51
CA GLN A 43 0.72 -0.11 -18.20
C GLN A 43 0.90 0.76 -16.95
N ALA A 44 -0.03 1.69 -16.68
CA ALA A 44 0.02 2.54 -15.51
C ALA A 44 -0.27 1.77 -14.21
N ASP A 45 -1.20 0.82 -14.26
CA ASP A 45 -1.63 0.04 -13.09
C ASP A 45 -0.53 -0.89 -12.58
N GLU A 46 0.15 -1.62 -13.46
CA GLU A 46 1.26 -2.52 -13.09
C GLU A 46 2.40 -1.74 -12.42
N VAL A 47 2.79 -0.62 -13.03
CA VAL A 47 3.88 0.22 -12.51
C VAL A 47 3.50 0.83 -11.16
N ARG A 48 2.23 1.22 -10.95
CA ARG A 48 1.75 1.74 -9.67
C ARG A 48 1.72 0.65 -8.60
N PHE A 49 1.20 -0.54 -8.94
CA PHE A 49 1.14 -1.67 -8.03
C PHE A 49 2.53 -2.07 -7.53
N LEU A 50 3.50 -2.21 -8.45
CA LEU A 50 4.88 -2.54 -8.09
C LEU A 50 5.54 -1.46 -7.22
N ARG A 51 5.29 -0.18 -7.50
CA ARG A 51 5.76 0.92 -6.62
C ARG A 51 5.15 0.81 -5.23
N GLN A 52 3.85 0.57 -5.13
CA GLN A 52 3.17 0.45 -3.84
C GLN A 52 3.67 -0.75 -3.02
N LEU A 53 3.94 -1.88 -3.67
CA LEU A 53 4.56 -3.03 -3.00
C LEU A 53 5.95 -2.71 -2.47
N ARG A 54 6.79 -2.07 -3.30
CA ARG A 54 8.14 -1.68 -2.90
C ARG A 54 8.12 -0.67 -1.75
N ASP A 55 7.35 0.40 -1.91
CA ASP A 55 7.28 1.49 -0.95
C ASP A 55 6.63 1.03 0.36
N GLY A 56 5.59 0.19 0.30
CA GLY A 56 4.98 -0.42 1.47
C GLY A 56 5.91 -1.39 2.19
N GLY A 57 6.68 -2.19 1.45
CA GLY A 57 7.71 -3.06 2.02
C GLY A 57 8.82 -2.27 2.72
N GLN A 58 9.30 -1.20 2.09
CA GLN A 58 10.28 -0.31 2.71
C GLN A 58 9.72 0.37 3.96
N GLN A 59 8.49 0.90 3.89
CA GLN A 59 7.85 1.55 5.01
C GLN A 59 7.68 0.62 6.21
N ALA A 60 7.32 -0.65 5.99
CA ALA A 60 7.21 -1.64 7.05
C ALA A 60 8.57 -1.92 7.72
N ALA A 61 9.64 -2.05 6.93
CA ALA A 61 10.99 -2.23 7.46
C ALA A 61 11.43 -1.00 8.27
N ASP A 62 11.19 0.20 7.76
CA ASP A 62 11.53 1.45 8.45
C ASP A 62 10.74 1.62 9.77
N GLU A 63 9.48 1.18 9.83
CA GLU A 63 8.71 1.19 11.09
C GLU A 63 9.30 0.23 12.13
N ILE A 64 9.76 -0.96 11.74
CA ILE A 64 10.40 -1.89 12.67
C ILE A 64 11.65 -1.26 13.28
N VAL A 65 12.49 -0.62 12.46
CA VAL A 65 13.68 0.09 12.94
C VAL A 65 13.30 1.23 13.89
N ARG A 66 12.24 1.98 13.60
CA ARG A 66 11.73 3.03 14.51
C ARG A 66 11.27 2.48 15.86
N VAL A 67 10.63 1.31 15.87
CA VAL A 67 10.24 0.64 17.12
C VAL A 67 11.48 0.20 17.89
N GLU A 68 12.48 -0.39 17.23
CA GLU A 68 13.74 -0.79 17.86
C GLU A 68 14.49 0.40 18.47
N ASP A 69 14.61 1.51 17.72
CA ASP A 69 15.25 2.73 18.22
C ASP A 69 14.56 3.26 19.48
N ARG A 70 13.22 3.25 19.52
CA ARG A 70 12.45 3.64 20.70
C ARG A 70 12.72 2.71 21.89
N LEU A 71 12.74 1.40 21.67
CA LEU A 71 13.04 0.43 22.73
C LEU A 71 14.47 0.60 23.27
N LEU A 72 15.44 0.82 22.38
CA LEU A 72 16.84 1.06 22.76
C LEU A 72 17.00 2.37 23.54
N GLU A 73 16.24 3.42 23.21
CA GLU A 73 16.22 4.68 23.96
C GLU A 73 15.73 4.46 25.40
N VAL A 74 14.63 3.71 25.58
CA VAL A 74 14.11 3.34 26.90
C VAL A 74 15.14 2.53 27.67
N GLN A 75 15.74 1.52 27.04
CA GLN A 75 16.77 0.68 27.66
C GLN A 75 17.97 1.51 28.12
N ARG A 76 18.46 2.44 27.29
CA ARG A 76 19.57 3.33 27.64
C ARG A 76 19.20 4.27 28.78
N THR A 77 17.95 4.75 28.80
CA THR A 77 17.45 5.60 29.89
C THR A 77 17.44 4.85 31.21
N ILE A 78 16.89 3.62 31.21
CA ILE A 78 16.88 2.75 32.40
C ILE A 78 18.31 2.43 32.85
N ALA A 79 19.19 2.01 31.94
CA ALA A 79 20.57 1.63 32.25
C ALA A 79 21.40 2.77 32.85
N ASN A 80 21.13 4.01 32.44
CA ASN A 80 21.82 5.21 32.95
C ASN A 80 21.04 5.93 34.07
N THR A 81 19.95 5.35 34.56
CA THR A 81 19.22 5.91 35.71
C THR A 81 20.05 5.71 36.97
N GLN A 82 20.19 6.79 37.76
CA GLN A 82 20.96 6.76 38.99
C GLN A 82 20.40 5.72 39.98
N GLY A 83 21.28 4.91 40.58
CA GLY A 83 20.87 3.87 41.53
C GLY A 83 20.55 2.52 40.88
N VAL A 84 20.37 2.46 39.55
CA VAL A 84 20.10 1.20 38.83
C VAL A 84 21.32 0.26 38.85
N PRO A 85 22.55 0.70 38.52
CA PRO A 85 23.73 -0.17 38.60
C PRO A 85 23.99 -0.71 40.02
N GLU A 86 23.78 0.11 41.04
CA GLU A 86 23.97 -0.25 42.44
C GLU A 86 22.91 -1.24 42.92
N ALA A 87 21.63 -1.01 42.58
CA ALA A 87 20.54 -1.91 42.91
C ALA A 87 20.68 -3.26 42.20
N LEU A 88 21.19 -3.27 40.97
CA LEU A 88 21.49 -4.49 40.22
C LEU A 88 22.65 -5.27 40.87
N ALA A 89 23.73 -4.60 41.24
CA ALA A 89 24.88 -5.23 41.91
C ALA A 89 24.54 -5.84 43.28
N LEU A 90 23.58 -5.24 44.00
CA LEU A 90 23.10 -5.71 45.29
C LEU A 90 21.91 -6.68 45.19
N LEU A 91 21.48 -7.06 43.98
CA LEU A 91 20.33 -7.93 43.71
C LEU A 91 19.03 -7.47 44.40
N GLN A 92 18.82 -6.15 44.50
CA GLN A 92 17.66 -5.56 45.18
C GLN A 92 16.50 -5.32 44.20
N ALA A 93 15.73 -6.37 43.91
CA ALA A 93 14.63 -6.33 42.94
C ALA A 93 13.58 -5.24 43.24
N GLU A 94 13.16 -5.07 44.50
CA GLU A 94 12.14 -4.07 44.84
C GLU A 94 12.66 -2.63 44.66
N ARG A 95 13.94 -2.42 44.95
CA ARG A 95 14.58 -1.11 44.75
C ARG A 95 14.69 -0.81 43.26
N LEU A 96 15.10 -1.80 42.47
CA LEU A 96 15.17 -1.70 41.01
C LEU A 96 13.80 -1.37 40.41
N ARG A 97 12.75 -2.07 40.86
CA ARG A 97 11.36 -1.82 40.47
C ARG A 97 10.95 -0.38 40.78
N SER A 98 11.21 0.13 41.98
CA SER A 98 10.84 1.50 42.34
C SER A 98 11.55 2.57 41.49
N LEU A 99 12.77 2.30 41.02
CA LEU A 99 13.55 3.22 40.18
C LEU A 99 13.07 3.24 38.73
N ILE A 100 12.69 2.10 38.17
CA ILE A 100 12.37 1.98 36.74
C ILE A 100 10.87 2.09 36.43
N LEU A 101 9.99 1.81 37.40
CA LEU A 101 8.55 1.71 37.17
C LEU A 101 7.97 2.99 36.55
N GLN A 102 8.40 4.16 37.02
CA GLN A 102 7.96 5.44 36.46
C GLN A 102 8.39 5.59 35.00
N THR A 103 9.62 5.20 34.66
CA THR A 103 10.13 5.27 33.29
C THR A 103 9.31 4.36 32.38
N VAL A 104 9.12 3.09 32.77
CA VAL A 104 8.36 2.09 31.99
C VAL A 104 6.92 2.52 31.75
N VAL A 105 6.24 3.04 32.78
CA VAL A 105 4.85 3.52 32.67
C VAL A 105 4.74 4.75 31.78
N ASN A 106 5.73 5.64 31.80
CA ASN A 106 5.71 6.87 31.00
C ASN A 106 6.15 6.65 29.55
N THR A 107 6.91 5.59 29.26
CA THR A 107 7.39 5.27 27.90
C THR A 107 6.48 4.32 27.13
N ASP A 108 5.29 4.02 27.67
CA ASP A 108 4.28 3.12 27.07
C ASP A 108 4.91 1.77 26.63
N THR A 109 5.82 1.26 27.46
CA THR A 109 6.55 0.03 27.19
C THR A 109 5.84 -1.12 27.90
N ASP A 110 5.42 -2.14 27.15
CA ASP A 110 4.62 -3.25 27.68
C ASP A 110 5.32 -4.00 28.82
N VAL A 111 6.60 -4.32 28.62
CA VAL A 111 7.40 -5.12 29.55
C VAL A 111 8.84 -4.63 29.54
N ALA A 112 9.41 -4.49 30.74
CA ALA A 112 10.84 -4.32 30.94
C ALA A 112 11.36 -5.48 31.77
N VAL A 113 12.34 -6.22 31.24
CA VAL A 113 13.04 -7.31 31.93
C VAL A 113 14.46 -6.85 32.20
N ILE A 114 14.90 -6.96 33.44
CA ILE A 114 16.30 -6.74 33.82
C ILE A 114 16.89 -8.09 34.17
N LEU A 115 18.04 -8.39 33.56
CA LEU A 115 18.78 -9.63 33.73
C LEU A 115 20.11 -9.34 34.42
N ASP A 116 20.55 -10.24 35.27
CA ASP A 116 21.91 -10.23 35.79
C ASP A 116 22.95 -10.73 34.77
N ARG A 117 24.21 -10.84 35.17
CA ARG A 117 25.29 -11.35 34.30
C ARG A 117 25.17 -12.82 33.93
N GLU A 118 24.40 -13.60 34.69
CA GLU A 118 24.15 -15.01 34.43
C GLU A 118 22.88 -15.22 33.58
N GLY A 119 22.14 -14.15 33.29
CA GLY A 119 20.92 -14.18 32.48
C GLY A 119 19.67 -14.52 33.28
N THR A 120 19.72 -14.35 34.60
CA THR A 120 18.62 -14.60 35.54
C THR A 120 17.86 -13.34 35.92
#